data_AF-A0A925SJV1-F1
#
_entry.id   AF-A0A925SJV1-F1
#
_cell.length_a   1.000
_cell.length_b   1.000
_cell.length_c   1.000
_cell.angle_alpha   90.00
_cell.angle_beta   90.00
_cell.angle_gamma   90.00
#
_symmetry.space_group_name_H-M   'P 1'
#
loop_
_entity.id
_entity.type
_entity.pdbx_description
1 polymer ?
#
loop_
_entity_poly.entity_id
_entity_poly.type
_entity_poly.pdbx_seq_one_letter_code
_entity_poly.pdbx_strand_id
1 'polypeptide(L)'
;MFTSLNKTLLVGTLLATASAATAQTVLLNDTFTSATRNGTAPSVSGVDRDGVGTTNDYVVATNGNAAQATGVTNDYASNVGTGINGNSFFVINPAGAYSVSTYFTSTALAAGESISVSFNIRSTLANPGAGTGAFRVGLFNSGGTRLANNQSAFGGSGAFTDDVGYIANYSTNAAAVNQIVQERTTAVATNNIFQGTFGQVGTAVSTANTLAFDTIYAATLTLARSGDGSTMSISSTFNGINLNVNDAVTPYTTFDHLSIFFGSQFGNATTPRTNYIDDVTVTFTPIPEPSSYATLAGLGVIGLVALRRRRSAT
;
A
#
# COMPACT_ATOMS: atom_id res chain seq x y z
N MET A 1 -45.12 -16.72 -39.33
CA MET A 1 -43.91 -17.56 -39.41
C MET A 1 -42.64 -16.74 -39.17
N PHE A 2 -42.55 -15.97 -38.05
CA PHE A 2 -41.43 -15.03 -37.78
C PHE A 2 -41.05 -14.91 -36.28
N THR A 3 -41.44 -15.85 -35.41
CA THR A 3 -41.31 -15.70 -33.95
C THR A 3 -40.05 -16.29 -33.33
N SER A 4 -39.16 -16.94 -34.09
CA SER A 4 -37.97 -17.62 -33.53
C SER A 4 -36.67 -16.81 -33.55
N LEU A 5 -36.56 -15.74 -34.36
CA LEU A 5 -35.31 -14.97 -34.48
C LEU A 5 -35.05 -14.07 -33.25
N ASN A 6 -36.10 -13.49 -32.66
CA ASN A 6 -35.96 -12.53 -31.56
C ASN A 6 -35.48 -13.12 -30.23
N LYS A 7 -35.65 -14.44 -30.01
CA LYS A 7 -35.20 -15.08 -28.75
C LYS A 7 -33.70 -15.40 -28.72
N THR A 8 -33.07 -15.57 -29.89
CA THR A 8 -31.65 -15.90 -29.97
C THR A 8 -30.77 -14.65 -29.77
N LEU A 9 -31.26 -13.48 -30.22
CA LEU A 9 -30.56 -12.21 -30.05
C LEU A 9 -30.49 -11.77 -28.58
N LEU A 10 -31.53 -12.07 -27.79
CA LEU A 10 -31.63 -11.66 -26.38
C LEU A 10 -30.70 -12.47 -25.45
N VAL A 11 -30.35 -13.71 -25.81
CA VAL A 11 -29.39 -14.53 -25.03
C VAL A 11 -27.94 -14.13 -25.33
N GLY A 12 -27.65 -13.67 -26.56
CA GLY A 12 -26.35 -13.14 -26.92
C GLY A 12 -25.98 -11.86 -26.17
N THR A 13 -26.95 -10.98 -25.89
CA THR A 13 -26.74 -9.74 -25.13
C THR A 13 -26.60 -9.97 -23.61
N LEU A 14 -27.26 -10.99 -23.04
CA LEU A 14 -27.11 -11.32 -21.61
C LEU A 14 -25.76 -11.96 -21.25
N LEU A 15 -25.12 -12.66 -22.20
CA LEU A 15 -23.77 -13.22 -22.02
C LEU A 15 -22.67 -12.16 -22.15
N ALA A 16 -22.96 -11.00 -22.76
CA ALA A 16 -22.02 -9.89 -22.89
C ALA A 16 -21.91 -9.01 -21.63
N THR A 17 -22.78 -9.21 -20.64
CA THR A 17 -22.83 -8.41 -19.39
C THR A 17 -22.45 -9.20 -18.15
N ALA A 18 -21.98 -10.43 -18.28
CA ALA A 18 -21.35 -11.12 -17.16
C ALA A 18 -20.00 -10.44 -16.88
N SER A 19 -20.01 -9.43 -16.02
CA SER A 19 -18.79 -8.84 -15.49
C SER A 19 -17.99 -9.96 -14.83
N ALA A 20 -16.92 -10.41 -15.48
CA ALA A 20 -15.94 -11.27 -14.83
C ALA A 20 -15.45 -10.51 -13.60
N ALA A 21 -15.73 -11.04 -12.41
CA ALA A 21 -15.14 -10.51 -11.19
C ALA A 21 -13.63 -10.58 -11.38
N THR A 22 -12.98 -9.42 -11.46
CA THR A 22 -11.54 -9.35 -11.64
C THR A 22 -10.89 -9.99 -10.41
N ALA A 23 -10.22 -11.13 -10.61
CA ALA A 23 -9.55 -11.82 -9.53
C ALA A 23 -8.40 -10.95 -9.01
N GLN A 24 -8.53 -10.43 -7.79
CA GLN A 24 -7.45 -9.73 -7.12
C GLN A 24 -6.41 -10.75 -6.64
N THR A 25 -5.15 -10.51 -6.96
CA THR A 25 -4.03 -11.27 -6.41
C THR A 25 -3.50 -10.54 -5.18
N VAL A 26 -3.41 -11.23 -4.06
CA VAL A 26 -2.82 -10.67 -2.83
C VAL A 26 -1.31 -10.88 -2.87
N LEU A 27 -0.54 -9.79 -2.87
CA LEU A 27 0.93 -9.79 -2.90
C LEU A 27 1.55 -9.75 -1.50
N LEU A 28 0.86 -9.09 -0.58
CA LEU A 28 1.18 -9.00 0.85
C LEU A 28 -0.14 -8.99 1.61
N ASN A 29 -0.25 -9.77 2.68
CA ASN A 29 -1.34 -9.70 3.64
C ASN A 29 -0.77 -10.02 5.02
N ASP A 30 -0.52 -8.95 5.78
CA ASP A 30 0.00 -9.04 7.13
C ASP A 30 -1.01 -8.48 8.12
N THR A 31 -1.56 -9.38 8.93
CA THR A 31 -2.44 -9.09 10.08
C THR A 31 -1.68 -9.14 11.40
N PHE A 32 -0.37 -9.37 11.29
CA PHE A 32 0.61 -9.48 12.36
C PHE A 32 0.29 -10.60 13.37
N THR A 33 -0.56 -11.57 13.02
CA THR A 33 -1.22 -12.53 13.94
C THR A 33 -0.36 -13.62 14.60
N SER A 34 0.96 -13.64 14.41
CA SER A 34 1.82 -14.70 14.98
C SER A 34 1.99 -14.53 16.50
N ALA A 35 1.45 -15.49 17.27
CA ALA A 35 1.47 -15.51 18.74
C ALA A 35 2.84 -15.86 19.36
N THR A 36 3.81 -16.32 18.57
CA THR A 36 5.15 -16.71 19.03
C THR A 36 6.15 -15.56 18.86
N ARG A 37 5.90 -14.43 19.53
CA ARG A 37 6.85 -13.31 19.63
C ARG A 37 7.68 -13.37 20.92
N ASN A 38 8.16 -14.57 21.27
CA ASN A 38 8.95 -14.78 22.48
C ASN A 38 10.40 -15.12 22.13
N GLY A 39 11.16 -14.09 21.73
CA GLY A 39 12.60 -14.09 21.94
C GLY A 39 12.86 -13.58 23.35
N THR A 40 13.35 -14.44 24.24
CA THR A 40 13.76 -14.11 25.62
C THR A 40 15.05 -13.27 25.63
N ALA A 41 15.01 -12.09 25.01
CA ALA A 41 16.04 -11.06 25.15
C ALA A 41 15.36 -9.68 25.22
N PRO A 42 15.72 -8.82 26.20
CA PRO A 42 15.11 -7.51 26.36
C PRO A 42 15.64 -6.56 25.27
N SER A 43 15.02 -6.58 24.09
CA SER A 43 15.19 -5.55 23.06
C SER A 43 14.08 -5.66 22.02
N VAL A 44 13.03 -4.87 22.25
CA VAL A 44 11.86 -4.69 21.39
C VAL A 44 12.25 -3.85 20.17
N SER A 45 12.46 -4.50 19.04
CA SER A 45 12.53 -3.87 17.71
C SER A 45 12.08 -4.90 16.69
N GLY A 46 11.17 -4.51 15.79
CA GLY A 46 10.53 -5.41 14.83
C GLY A 46 11.53 -6.24 14.05
N VAL A 47 11.70 -7.49 14.45
CA VAL A 47 12.36 -8.50 13.64
C VAL A 47 11.31 -9.58 13.51
N ASP A 48 10.56 -9.58 12.41
CA ASP A 48 10.20 -10.87 11.85
C ASP A 48 11.33 -11.21 10.88
N ARG A 49 12.31 -11.94 11.40
CA ARG A 49 13.11 -12.85 10.60
C ARG A 49 12.55 -14.21 10.97
N ASP A 50 11.82 -14.84 10.06
CA ASP A 50 11.91 -16.29 9.99
C ASP A 50 12.48 -16.66 8.63
N GLY A 51 13.79 -16.88 8.63
CA GLY A 51 14.56 -17.09 7.43
C GLY A 51 14.33 -18.46 6.84
N VAL A 52 13.18 -18.72 6.21
CA VAL A 52 13.03 -19.66 5.08
C VAL A 52 11.75 -19.30 4.30
N GLY A 53 11.92 -18.70 3.11
CA GLY A 53 10.98 -18.69 1.97
C GLY A 53 9.47 -18.59 2.24
N THR A 54 8.87 -17.46 1.84
CA THR A 54 7.43 -17.14 1.64
C THR A 54 6.78 -16.11 2.57
N THR A 55 7.48 -15.59 3.59
CA THR A 55 6.97 -14.52 4.47
C THR A 55 7.67 -13.18 4.20
N ASN A 56 6.90 -12.08 4.27
CA ASN A 56 7.39 -10.72 4.01
C ASN A 56 7.94 -10.13 5.32
N ASP A 57 9.25 -9.92 5.39
CA ASP A 57 9.90 -9.35 6.57
C ASP A 57 9.69 -7.82 6.64
N TYR A 58 9.37 -7.30 7.83
CA TYR A 58 9.30 -5.85 8.09
C TYR A 58 10.60 -5.34 8.68
N VAL A 59 11.08 -4.22 8.13
CA VAL A 59 12.31 -3.57 8.58
C VAL A 59 12.03 -2.13 8.99
N VAL A 60 12.53 -1.73 10.16
CA VAL A 60 12.45 -0.35 10.66
C VAL A 60 13.76 0.39 10.44
N ALA A 61 13.66 1.62 9.96
CA ALA A 61 14.76 2.57 9.89
C ALA A 61 14.39 3.90 10.58
N THR A 62 15.32 4.47 11.35
CA THR A 62 15.13 5.72 12.10
C THR A 62 15.99 6.86 11.54
N ASN A 63 15.47 8.09 11.59
CA ASN A 63 16.17 9.32 11.16
C ASN A 63 16.83 9.98 12.37
N GLY A 64 17.91 9.38 12.84
CA GLY A 64 18.72 9.91 13.94
C GLY A 64 19.64 8.85 14.55
N ASN A 65 20.72 9.31 15.19
CA ASN A 65 21.72 8.46 15.86
C ASN A 65 21.22 7.91 17.22
N ALA A 66 19.90 7.92 17.44
CA ALA A 66 19.31 7.57 18.72
C ALA A 66 19.13 6.05 18.80
N ALA A 67 20.02 5.41 19.55
CA ALA A 67 19.79 4.07 20.09
C ALA A 67 18.58 4.10 21.04
N GLN A 68 17.35 4.06 20.50
CA GLN A 68 16.11 4.03 21.28
C GLN A 68 15.06 3.07 20.70
N ALA A 69 15.50 1.92 20.21
CA ALA A 69 14.65 0.73 20.14
C ALA A 69 14.95 -0.24 21.31
N THR A 70 15.58 0.25 22.37
CA THR A 70 15.94 -0.55 23.55
C THR A 70 15.25 0.01 24.78
N GLY A 71 14.08 -0.56 25.10
CA GLY A 71 13.54 -0.55 26.46
C GLY A 71 12.49 0.52 26.76
N VAL A 72 11.32 0.43 26.13
CA VAL A 72 10.11 1.02 26.70
C VAL A 72 9.10 -0.10 26.91
N THR A 73 8.78 -0.38 28.17
CA THR A 73 7.57 -1.12 28.54
C THR A 73 6.38 -0.37 27.98
N ASN A 74 5.70 -0.96 27.00
CA ASN A 74 4.50 -0.38 26.44
C ASN A 74 3.36 -0.52 27.46
N ASP A 75 3.19 0.46 28.35
CA ASP A 75 2.07 0.52 29.29
C ASP A 75 0.70 0.58 28.59
N TYR A 76 0.67 0.77 27.25
CA TYR A 76 -0.53 0.73 26.41
C TYR A 76 -0.74 -0.60 25.68
N ALA A 77 0.10 -1.62 25.91
CA ALA A 77 -0.08 -2.95 25.31
C ALA A 77 -1.35 -3.70 25.79
N SER A 78 -1.98 -3.26 26.90
CA SER A 78 -3.20 -3.90 27.42
C SER A 78 -4.49 -3.48 26.70
N ASN A 79 -4.45 -2.59 25.71
CA ASN A 79 -5.64 -2.05 25.05
C ASN A 79 -6.18 -2.96 23.92
N VAL A 80 -6.52 -4.21 24.27
CA VAL A 80 -7.33 -5.14 23.45
C VAL A 80 -8.75 -4.59 23.22
N GLY A 81 -9.18 -3.56 23.96
CA GLY A 81 -10.51 -2.95 23.85
C GLY A 81 -10.72 -1.88 22.76
N THR A 82 -9.70 -1.57 21.95
CA THR A 82 -9.71 -0.40 21.03
C THR A 82 -9.94 -0.73 19.55
N GLY A 83 -10.20 -2.00 19.21
CA GLY A 83 -10.51 -2.44 17.84
C GLY A 83 -9.30 -2.70 16.95
N ILE A 84 -8.08 -2.48 17.45
CA ILE A 84 -6.85 -3.00 16.84
C ILE A 84 -6.62 -4.45 17.32
N ASN A 85 -6.23 -5.34 16.41
CA ASN A 85 -5.87 -6.71 16.76
C ASN A 85 -4.69 -6.66 17.75
N GLY A 86 -4.66 -7.51 18.78
CA GLY A 86 -3.58 -7.55 19.79
C GLY A 86 -2.18 -7.84 19.23
N ASN A 87 -2.10 -7.95 17.92
CA ASN A 87 -1.01 -8.40 17.09
C ASN A 87 -0.34 -7.29 16.28
N SER A 88 -0.89 -6.06 16.26
CA SER A 88 -0.32 -4.91 15.53
C SER A 88 1.20 -4.74 15.60
N PHE A 89 1.77 -4.23 14.51
CA PHE A 89 3.11 -3.68 14.48
C PHE A 89 3.14 -2.32 15.14
N PHE A 90 3.97 -2.11 16.16
CA PHE A 90 4.07 -0.81 16.83
C PHE A 90 5.46 -0.22 16.72
N VAL A 91 5.53 1.09 16.54
CA VAL A 91 6.77 1.85 16.58
C VAL A 91 6.65 2.94 17.61
N ILE A 92 7.59 2.93 18.56
CA ILE A 92 7.74 4.01 19.52
C ILE A 92 8.58 5.10 18.88
N ASN A 93 8.02 6.31 18.79
CA ASN A 93 8.70 7.47 18.27
C ASN A 93 9.11 8.39 19.43
N PRO A 94 10.37 8.32 19.89
CA PRO A 94 10.80 9.14 21.00
C PRO A 94 11.14 10.59 20.60
N ALA A 95 11.46 10.90 19.33
CA ALA A 95 11.77 12.27 18.88
C ALA A 95 12.07 12.41 17.35
N GLY A 96 12.07 11.32 16.58
CA GLY A 96 12.67 11.27 15.24
C GLY A 96 11.66 10.91 14.15
N ALA A 97 12.03 11.10 12.89
CA ALA A 97 11.27 10.47 11.82
C ALA A 97 11.65 9.00 11.70
N TYR A 98 10.74 8.13 11.28
CA TYR A 98 11.03 6.72 11.03
C TYR A 98 10.27 6.21 9.81
N SER A 99 10.77 5.13 9.22
CA SER A 99 10.05 4.39 8.20
C SER A 99 9.94 2.93 8.57
N VAL A 100 8.86 2.34 8.06
CA VAL A 100 8.57 0.92 8.09
C VAL A 100 8.54 0.48 6.64
N SER A 101 9.40 -0.48 6.30
CA SER A 101 9.57 -0.97 4.95
C SER A 101 9.34 -2.48 4.90
N THR A 102 8.71 -2.94 3.84
CA THR A 102 8.55 -4.37 3.54
C THR A 102 8.56 -4.61 2.04
N TYR A 103 8.97 -5.81 1.64
CA TYR A 103 9.13 -6.18 0.24
C TYR A 103 8.12 -7.26 -0.12
N PHE A 104 7.75 -7.30 -1.40
CA PHE A 104 6.86 -8.31 -1.95
C PHE A 104 7.37 -8.77 -3.33
N THR A 105 6.65 -9.69 -3.97
CA THR A 105 7.00 -10.16 -5.31
C THR A 105 6.94 -9.01 -6.32
N SER A 106 8.03 -8.79 -7.05
CA SER A 106 8.10 -7.76 -8.07
C SER A 106 6.98 -7.89 -9.09
N THR A 107 6.17 -6.84 -9.20
CA THR A 107 4.94 -6.80 -10.00
C THR A 107 5.03 -5.65 -11.00
N ALA A 108 4.97 -5.99 -12.28
CA ALA A 108 4.94 -5.02 -13.38
C ALA A 108 3.50 -4.82 -13.86
N LEU A 109 3.03 -3.57 -13.90
CA LEU A 109 1.69 -3.20 -14.34
C LEU A 109 1.63 -3.05 -15.86
N ALA A 110 0.84 -3.89 -16.51
CA ALA A 110 0.36 -3.69 -17.86
C ALA A 110 -0.69 -2.56 -17.92
N ALA A 111 -1.06 -2.15 -19.13
CA ALA A 111 -2.12 -1.15 -19.32
C ALA A 111 -3.42 -1.60 -18.66
N GLY A 112 -4.12 -0.68 -17.99
CA GLY A 112 -5.35 -0.84 -17.19
C GLY A 112 -5.27 -1.76 -15.96
N GLU A 113 -4.08 -2.23 -15.60
CA GLU A 113 -3.87 -2.94 -14.33
C GLU A 113 -3.64 -1.96 -13.18
N SER A 114 -3.79 -2.44 -11.95
CA SER A 114 -3.49 -1.64 -10.76
C SER A 114 -2.85 -2.45 -9.64
N ILE A 115 -2.10 -1.75 -8.79
CA ILE A 115 -1.65 -2.21 -7.49
C ILE A 115 -2.20 -1.28 -6.42
N SER A 116 -2.65 -1.83 -5.30
CA SER A 116 -3.22 -1.08 -4.20
C SER A 116 -2.64 -1.56 -2.88
N VAL A 117 -2.37 -0.64 -1.97
CA VAL A 117 -2.05 -0.92 -0.58
C VAL A 117 -3.15 -0.36 0.31
N SER A 118 -3.51 -1.12 1.34
CA SER A 118 -4.43 -0.69 2.41
C SER A 118 -3.92 -1.15 3.76
N PHE A 119 -4.09 -0.32 4.79
CA PHE A 119 -3.71 -0.65 6.16
C PHE A 119 -4.42 0.29 7.15
N ASN A 120 -4.37 -0.09 8.42
CA ASN A 120 -4.89 0.68 9.53
C ASN A 120 -3.73 1.32 10.31
N ILE A 121 -3.91 2.59 10.69
CA ILE A 121 -3.00 3.31 11.58
C ILE A 121 -3.74 3.71 12.83
N ARG A 122 -3.13 3.48 13.99
CA ARG A 122 -3.57 4.12 15.23
C ARG A 122 -2.46 4.97 15.81
N SER A 123 -2.79 6.22 16.09
CA SER A 123 -1.90 7.17 16.76
C SER A 123 -2.35 7.34 18.21
N THR A 124 -1.45 7.17 19.18
CA THR A 124 -1.71 7.52 20.58
C THR A 124 -1.55 9.03 20.85
N LEU A 125 -1.66 9.87 19.81
CA LEU A 125 -1.76 11.32 19.97
C LEU A 125 -2.82 11.94 19.06
N ALA A 126 -3.65 12.80 19.66
CA ALA A 126 -4.47 13.75 18.93
C ALA A 126 -3.62 14.88 18.34
N ASN A 127 -3.86 15.24 17.07
CA ASN A 127 -3.27 16.40 16.40
C ASN A 127 -1.75 16.48 16.54
N PRO A 128 -0.99 15.54 15.94
CA PRO A 128 0.44 15.71 15.76
C PRO A 128 0.76 17.10 15.18
N GLY A 129 1.93 17.63 15.51
CA GLY A 129 2.29 19.01 15.18
C GLY A 129 2.10 19.30 13.69
N ALA A 130 1.80 20.55 13.36
CA ALA A 130 1.72 20.95 11.95
C ALA A 130 3.07 20.72 11.28
N GLY A 131 3.08 19.89 10.23
CA GLY A 131 4.28 19.52 9.51
C GLY A 131 3.95 18.99 8.13
N THR A 132 4.65 19.51 7.12
CA THR A 132 4.51 19.02 5.75
C THR A 132 5.03 17.59 5.64
N GLY A 133 4.21 16.69 5.10
CA GLY A 133 4.59 15.28 4.92
C GLY A 133 4.89 14.56 6.23
N ALA A 134 4.14 14.88 7.29
CA ALA A 134 4.19 14.23 8.59
C ALA A 134 3.85 12.74 8.50
N PHE A 135 3.03 12.34 7.54
CA PHE A 135 2.77 10.95 7.22
C PHE A 135 2.95 10.72 5.72
N ARG A 136 3.57 9.60 5.34
CA ARG A 136 3.75 9.26 3.93
C ARG A 136 3.60 7.76 3.71
N VAL A 137 3.12 7.40 2.55
CA VAL A 137 3.05 6.02 2.07
C VAL A 137 3.53 6.00 0.62
N GLY A 138 4.35 5.03 0.26
CA GLY A 138 4.81 4.89 -1.11
C GLY A 138 4.99 3.45 -1.54
N LEU A 139 4.91 3.25 -2.85
CA LEU A 139 5.19 2.02 -3.54
C LEU A 139 6.33 2.28 -4.52
N PHE A 140 7.35 1.43 -4.45
CA PHE A 140 8.63 1.63 -5.14
C PHE A 140 9.09 0.33 -5.82
N ASN A 141 9.91 0.49 -6.84
CA ASN A 141 10.82 -0.51 -7.35
C ASN A 141 12.16 -0.33 -6.63
N SER A 142 12.58 -1.33 -5.87
CA SER A 142 13.83 -1.32 -5.11
C SER A 142 15.10 -1.46 -5.94
N GLY A 143 14.97 -1.70 -7.26
CA GLY A 143 16.10 -2.05 -8.13
C GLY A 143 16.77 -3.38 -7.76
N GLY A 144 16.14 -4.18 -6.88
CA GLY A 144 16.72 -5.39 -6.31
C GLY A 144 17.56 -5.15 -5.05
N THR A 145 17.71 -3.90 -4.61
CA THR A 145 18.40 -3.58 -3.35
C THR A 145 17.42 -3.66 -2.19
N ARG A 146 17.72 -4.47 -1.17
CA ARG A 146 16.80 -4.70 -0.04
C ARG A 146 17.52 -4.55 1.28
N LEU A 147 16.81 -4.02 2.28
CA LEU A 147 17.27 -4.12 3.65
C LEU A 147 17.16 -5.57 4.12
N ALA A 148 18.27 -6.11 4.59
CA ALA A 148 18.28 -7.44 5.19
C ALA A 148 17.97 -7.42 6.70
N ASN A 149 18.09 -6.25 7.36
CA ASN A 149 18.01 -6.06 8.82
C ASN A 149 17.56 -4.64 9.19
N ASN A 150 17.00 -4.48 10.40
CA ASN A 150 16.75 -3.18 11.02
C ASN A 150 17.99 -2.29 11.02
N GLN A 151 17.76 -1.00 10.80
CA GLN A 151 18.82 -0.01 10.75
C GLN A 151 18.56 1.07 11.80
N SER A 152 19.56 1.34 12.63
CA SER A 152 19.52 2.43 13.61
C SER A 152 19.56 3.81 12.96
N ALA A 153 19.96 3.90 11.69
CA ALA A 153 19.96 5.13 10.92
C ALA A 153 19.70 4.84 9.44
N PHE A 154 18.94 5.71 8.78
CA PHE A 154 18.92 5.77 7.30
C PHE A 154 20.32 5.97 6.70
N GLY A 155 21.27 6.48 7.49
CA GLY A 155 22.63 6.86 7.09
C GLY A 155 23.56 5.76 6.55
N GLY A 156 23.25 4.47 6.76
CA GLY A 156 24.23 3.38 6.62
C GLY A 156 24.09 2.45 5.41
N SER A 157 22.94 2.41 4.74
CA SER A 157 22.66 1.39 3.72
C SER A 157 22.42 2.00 2.33
N GLY A 158 23.11 1.51 1.30
CA GLY A 158 22.75 1.75 -0.10
C GLY A 158 21.42 1.13 -0.54
N ALA A 159 20.68 0.51 0.39
CA ALA A 159 19.48 -0.27 0.11
C ALA A 159 18.27 0.51 -0.40
N PHE A 160 18.35 1.84 -0.45
CA PHE A 160 17.29 2.70 -0.98
C PHE A 160 17.80 3.63 -2.09
N THR A 161 19.03 3.47 -2.55
CA THR A 161 19.57 4.38 -3.58
C THR A 161 18.85 4.17 -4.90
N ASP A 162 18.46 2.93 -5.17
CA ASP A 162 17.89 2.52 -6.44
C ASP A 162 16.35 2.60 -6.46
N ASP A 163 15.76 2.96 -5.31
CA ASP A 163 14.32 3.04 -5.14
C ASP A 163 13.71 4.17 -5.98
N VAL A 164 12.87 3.76 -6.93
CA VAL A 164 12.09 4.66 -7.79
C VAL A 164 10.61 4.31 -7.72
N GLY A 165 9.72 5.30 -7.78
CA GLY A 165 8.28 5.06 -7.65
C GLY A 165 7.52 6.28 -7.15
N TYR A 166 6.37 6.02 -6.53
CA TYR A 166 5.41 7.04 -6.13
C TYR A 166 5.20 7.08 -4.63
N ILE A 167 4.99 8.28 -4.12
CA ILE A 167 4.69 8.54 -2.71
C ILE A 167 3.54 9.52 -2.59
N ALA A 168 2.62 9.23 -1.67
CA ALA A 168 1.61 10.15 -1.20
C ALA A 168 2.06 10.78 0.12
N ASN A 169 2.07 12.12 0.16
CA ASN A 169 2.47 12.90 1.33
C ASN A 169 1.25 13.54 2.01
N TYR A 170 1.08 13.25 3.28
CA TYR A 170 0.03 13.80 4.14
C TYR A 170 0.61 14.74 5.17
N SER A 171 0.08 15.94 5.20
CA SER A 171 0.31 16.89 6.28
C SER A 171 -0.76 16.68 7.36
N THR A 172 -0.35 16.69 8.61
CA THR A 172 -1.26 16.62 9.76
C THR A 172 -1.51 18.02 10.33
N ASN A 173 -2.65 18.22 11.00
CA ASN A 173 -3.10 19.47 11.63
C ASN A 173 -3.66 20.53 10.65
N ALA A 174 -4.81 21.11 11.00
CA ALA A 174 -5.62 22.04 10.19
C ALA A 174 -4.88 23.29 9.68
N ALA A 175 -3.76 23.67 10.29
CA ALA A 175 -2.92 24.79 9.82
C ALA A 175 -1.99 24.42 8.65
N ALA A 176 -1.87 23.13 8.30
CA ALA A 176 -0.99 22.68 7.23
C ALA A 176 -1.73 22.60 5.88
N VAL A 177 -1.14 23.21 4.85
CA VAL A 177 -1.55 23.03 3.45
C VAL A 177 -0.38 22.40 2.69
N ASN A 178 -0.72 21.60 1.68
CA ASN A 178 0.11 20.88 0.72
C ASN A 178 0.17 19.38 0.97
N GLN A 179 -0.25 18.68 -0.06
CA GLN A 179 -0.12 17.25 -0.25
C GLN A 179 0.34 17.06 -1.69
N ILE A 180 1.32 16.20 -1.84
CA ILE A 180 2.08 16.10 -3.07
C ILE A 180 2.23 14.62 -3.36
N VAL A 181 1.80 14.22 -4.55
CA VAL A 181 2.26 12.97 -5.11
C VAL A 181 3.56 13.25 -5.83
N GLN A 182 4.58 12.57 -5.37
CA GLN A 182 5.96 12.75 -5.78
C GLN A 182 6.43 11.51 -6.48
N GLU A 183 7.23 11.72 -7.52
CA GLU A 183 7.93 10.70 -8.26
C GLU A 183 9.42 10.81 -7.92
N ARG A 184 10.04 9.68 -7.62
CA ARG A 184 11.50 9.61 -7.52
C ARG A 184 12.05 9.20 -8.90
N THR A 185 12.38 10.20 -9.71
CA THR A 185 12.73 10.08 -11.14
C THR A 185 14.16 9.57 -11.41
N THR A 186 15.01 9.50 -10.39
CA THR A 186 16.38 9.01 -10.54
C THR A 186 16.81 8.33 -9.25
N ALA A 187 17.54 7.22 -9.39
CA ALA A 187 18.30 6.66 -8.28
C ALA A 187 19.22 7.76 -7.73
N VAL A 188 18.86 8.32 -6.59
CA VAL A 188 19.68 9.32 -5.92
C VAL A 188 20.55 8.55 -4.95
N ALA A 189 21.84 8.87 -4.86
CA ALA A 189 22.73 8.40 -3.81
C ALA A 189 22.35 8.94 -2.41
N THR A 190 21.05 9.06 -2.12
CA THR A 190 20.50 9.26 -0.79
C THR A 190 20.07 7.90 -0.25
N ASN A 191 20.52 7.62 0.96
CA ASN A 191 20.24 6.42 1.73
C ASN A 191 18.91 6.50 2.50
N ASN A 192 18.08 7.49 2.16
CA ASN A 192 16.76 7.66 2.73
C ASN A 192 15.78 7.87 1.58
N ILE A 193 14.88 6.91 1.37
CA ILE A 193 13.86 6.95 0.33
C ILE A 193 12.92 8.17 0.45
N PHE A 194 12.89 8.82 1.63
CA PHE A 194 12.10 10.02 1.94
C PHE A 194 12.94 11.30 2.01
N GLN A 195 14.26 11.24 1.77
CA GLN A 195 15.14 12.39 1.58
C GLN A 195 15.70 12.41 0.16
N GLY A 196 15.61 13.56 -0.50
CA GLY A 196 16.08 13.75 -1.86
C GLY A 196 15.21 14.73 -2.63
N THR A 197 15.57 14.95 -3.89
CA THR A 197 14.75 15.71 -4.83
C THR A 197 13.71 14.75 -5.41
N PHE A 198 12.43 15.04 -5.14
CA PHE A 198 11.32 14.37 -5.79
C PHE A 198 10.80 15.25 -6.93
N GLY A 199 10.52 14.65 -8.07
CA GLY A 199 9.70 15.26 -9.11
C GLY A 199 8.28 15.38 -8.60
N GLN A 200 7.66 16.55 -8.77
CA GLN A 200 6.26 16.70 -8.47
C GLN A 200 5.43 16.19 -9.66
N VAL A 201 4.67 15.12 -9.47
CA VAL A 201 3.74 14.59 -10.49
C VAL A 201 2.51 15.50 -10.59
N GLY A 202 2.07 16.03 -9.44
CA GLY A 202 0.97 16.98 -9.37
C GLY A 202 0.76 17.53 -7.95
N THR A 203 -0.18 18.45 -7.84
CA THR A 203 -0.65 18.96 -6.53
C THR A 203 -2.12 18.59 -6.38
N ALA A 204 -2.43 17.74 -5.40
CA ALA A 204 -3.80 17.56 -4.94
C ALA A 204 -3.89 18.23 -3.57
N VAL A 205 -4.74 19.24 -3.43
CA VAL A 205 -4.84 20.04 -2.20
C VAL A 205 -6.13 19.66 -1.48
N SER A 206 -6.00 19.30 -0.21
CA SER A 206 -7.12 19.12 0.70
C SER A 206 -6.78 19.79 2.03
N THR A 207 -7.80 20.31 2.72
CA THR A 207 -7.65 20.85 4.08
C THR A 207 -7.17 19.73 4.99
N ALA A 208 -6.03 19.94 5.65
CA ALA A 208 -5.53 18.97 6.61
C ALA A 208 -6.59 18.69 7.68
N ASN A 209 -6.67 17.41 8.07
CA ASN A 209 -7.64 16.96 9.04
C ASN A 209 -6.95 16.75 10.40
N THR A 210 -7.71 16.92 11.46
CA THR A 210 -7.28 16.65 12.83
C THR A 210 -7.26 15.15 13.06
N LEU A 211 -6.24 14.67 13.78
CA LEU A 211 -6.23 13.30 14.29
C LEU A 211 -6.76 13.35 15.73
N ALA A 212 -7.65 12.44 16.06
CA ALA A 212 -8.13 12.18 17.39
C ALA A 212 -7.19 11.18 18.10
N PHE A 213 -7.17 11.27 19.43
CA PHE A 213 -6.35 10.40 20.26
C PHE A 213 -6.85 8.96 20.16
N ASP A 214 -5.92 8.00 20.07
CA ASP A 214 -6.17 6.55 20.11
C ASP A 214 -7.25 6.11 19.10
N THR A 215 -7.30 6.78 17.95
CA THR A 215 -8.27 6.52 16.88
C THR A 215 -7.59 5.77 15.74
N ILE A 216 -8.33 4.83 15.14
CA ILE A 216 -7.90 4.07 13.97
C ILE A 216 -8.28 4.82 12.70
N TYR A 217 -7.31 4.95 11.80
CA TYR A 217 -7.44 5.56 10.49
C TYR A 217 -7.07 4.54 9.42
N ALA A 218 -7.99 4.29 8.50
CA ALA A 218 -7.66 3.57 7.27
C ALA A 218 -6.82 4.48 6.37
N ALA A 219 -5.78 3.90 5.78
CA ALA A 219 -4.96 4.51 4.75
C ALA A 219 -4.97 3.62 3.49
N THR A 220 -5.03 4.25 2.32
CA THR A 220 -4.89 3.54 1.04
C THR A 220 -3.97 4.30 0.08
N LEU A 221 -3.27 3.57 -0.78
CA LEU A 221 -2.57 4.11 -1.95
C LEU A 221 -2.78 3.13 -3.11
N THR A 222 -3.28 3.63 -4.23
CA THR A 222 -3.57 2.87 -5.45
C THR A 222 -2.83 3.50 -6.62
N LEU A 223 -2.10 2.68 -7.35
CA LEU A 223 -1.47 3.03 -8.61
C LEU A 223 -2.15 2.23 -9.72
N ALA A 224 -2.79 2.92 -10.66
CA ALA A 224 -3.54 2.32 -11.75
C ALA A 224 -3.03 2.85 -13.09
N ARG A 225 -2.56 1.96 -13.95
CA ARG A 225 -2.11 2.33 -15.28
C ARG A 225 -3.32 2.54 -16.18
N SER A 226 -3.35 3.55 -17.04
CA SER A 226 -4.46 3.74 -17.98
C SER A 226 -4.56 2.59 -18.99
N GLY A 227 -5.74 2.40 -19.58
CA GLY A 227 -5.99 1.30 -20.53
C GLY A 227 -5.18 1.39 -21.83
N ASP A 228 -4.67 2.57 -22.18
CA ASP A 228 -3.72 2.79 -23.27
C ASP A 228 -2.25 2.72 -22.80
N GLY A 229 -2.01 2.54 -21.50
CA GLY A 229 -0.69 2.44 -20.90
C GLY A 229 0.09 3.74 -20.78
N SER A 230 -0.49 4.88 -21.20
CA SER A 230 0.19 6.17 -21.33
C SER A 230 0.31 6.96 -20.03
N THR A 231 -0.54 6.68 -19.05
CA THR A 231 -0.58 7.40 -17.76
C THR A 231 -0.62 6.45 -16.57
N MET A 232 -0.16 6.92 -15.42
CA MET A 232 -0.35 6.31 -14.11
C MET A 232 -1.26 7.18 -13.27
N SER A 233 -2.44 6.69 -12.91
CA SER A 233 -3.29 7.32 -11.90
C SER A 233 -2.81 6.92 -10.51
N ILE A 234 -2.51 7.93 -9.69
CA ILE A 234 -2.11 7.76 -8.30
C ILE A 234 -3.22 8.31 -7.42
N SER A 235 -3.90 7.42 -6.71
CA SER A 235 -4.97 7.77 -5.76
C SER A 235 -4.59 7.33 -4.35
N SER A 236 -4.83 8.15 -3.34
CA SER A 236 -4.47 7.81 -1.96
C SER A 236 -5.41 8.45 -0.96
N THR A 237 -5.82 7.72 0.07
CA THR A 237 -6.72 8.22 1.12
C THR A 237 -6.12 8.06 2.50
N PHE A 238 -6.35 9.04 3.38
CA PHE A 238 -5.97 8.97 4.79
C PHE A 238 -6.82 9.96 5.60
N ASN A 239 -7.50 9.50 6.65
CA ASN A 239 -8.30 10.38 7.53
C ASN A 239 -9.25 11.34 6.77
N GLY A 240 -10.00 10.82 5.80
CA GLY A 240 -10.96 11.59 5.00
C GLY A 240 -10.33 12.50 3.93
N ILE A 241 -9.00 12.60 3.89
CA ILE A 241 -8.26 13.27 2.85
C ILE A 241 -8.15 12.34 1.65
N ASN A 242 -8.41 12.86 0.45
CA ASN A 242 -8.27 12.14 -0.81
C ASN A 242 -7.30 12.86 -1.72
N LEU A 243 -6.34 12.12 -2.26
CA LEU A 243 -5.36 12.56 -3.24
C LEU A 243 -5.59 11.81 -4.53
N ASN A 244 -5.58 12.52 -5.65
CA ASN A 244 -5.64 11.90 -6.97
C ASN A 244 -4.86 12.76 -7.98
N VAL A 245 -3.87 12.16 -8.63
CA VAL A 245 -3.12 12.79 -9.72
C VAL A 245 -2.84 11.77 -10.82
N ASN A 246 -2.48 12.24 -12.02
CA ASN A 246 -2.01 11.39 -13.10
C ASN A 246 -0.58 11.77 -13.47
N ASP A 247 0.31 10.79 -13.53
CA ASP A 247 1.59 10.91 -14.22
C ASP A 247 1.42 10.55 -15.69
N ALA A 248 1.83 11.43 -16.60
CA ALA A 248 1.75 11.24 -18.04
C ALA A 248 3.09 11.38 -18.76
N VAL A 249 4.20 11.58 -18.03
CA VAL A 249 5.51 11.88 -18.66
C VAL A 249 6.33 10.61 -18.81
N THR A 250 6.55 9.86 -17.72
CA THR A 250 7.33 8.61 -17.77
C THR A 250 6.92 7.70 -16.60
N PRO A 251 5.69 7.15 -16.62
CA PRO A 251 5.17 6.45 -15.46
C PRO A 251 6.01 5.21 -15.11
N TYR A 252 6.44 5.11 -13.85
CA TYR A 252 6.96 3.87 -13.29
C TYR A 252 5.87 2.81 -13.21
N THR A 253 6.20 1.57 -13.57
CA THR A 253 5.21 0.49 -13.70
C THR A 253 5.57 -0.77 -12.94
N THR A 254 6.78 -0.87 -12.37
CA THR A 254 7.22 -2.04 -11.60
C THR A 254 7.31 -1.67 -10.14
N PHE A 255 6.82 -2.53 -9.25
CA PHE A 255 6.82 -2.30 -7.80
C PHE A 255 7.13 -3.59 -7.04
N ASP A 256 7.95 -3.49 -6.01
CA ASP A 256 8.30 -4.61 -5.13
C ASP A 256 8.58 -4.18 -3.68
N HIS A 257 8.43 -2.90 -3.36
CA HIS A 257 8.75 -2.32 -2.06
C HIS A 257 7.63 -1.38 -1.60
N LEU A 258 7.09 -1.65 -0.41
CA LEU A 258 6.19 -0.76 0.32
C LEU A 258 6.99 -0.05 1.40
N SER A 259 6.85 1.28 1.49
CA SER A 259 7.42 2.04 2.60
C SER A 259 6.39 3.01 3.19
N ILE A 260 6.31 3.02 4.51
CA ILE A 260 5.43 3.87 5.31
C ILE A 260 6.31 4.74 6.20
N PHE A 261 6.11 6.04 6.17
CA PHE A 261 6.92 7.00 6.89
C PHE A 261 6.09 7.84 7.86
N PHE A 262 6.68 8.06 9.02
CA PHE A 262 6.17 8.96 10.03
C PHE A 262 7.25 9.99 10.32
N GLY A 263 6.95 11.23 9.99
CA GLY A 263 7.82 12.38 10.23
C GLY A 263 7.98 12.68 11.73
N SER A 264 8.99 13.48 12.06
CA SER A 264 9.22 13.90 13.45
C SER A 264 8.05 14.68 14.02
N GLN A 265 7.21 15.33 13.19
CA GLN A 265 6.01 16.06 13.60
C GLN A 265 4.82 15.12 13.89
N PHE A 266 4.83 13.91 13.32
CA PHE A 266 3.93 12.83 13.72
C PHE A 266 4.30 12.30 15.12
N GLY A 267 5.56 12.50 15.53
CA GLY A 267 6.07 12.42 16.91
C GLY A 267 6.11 13.77 17.63
N ASN A 268 6.46 13.80 18.92
CA ASN A 268 6.97 14.99 19.59
C ASN A 268 8.00 14.53 20.63
N ALA A 269 9.20 15.11 20.60
CA ALA A 269 10.28 14.78 21.52
C ALA A 269 9.90 14.92 23.01
N THR A 270 8.92 15.77 23.34
CA THR A 270 8.50 15.97 24.74
C THR A 270 7.47 14.95 25.22
N THR A 271 6.90 14.13 24.33
CA THR A 271 5.86 13.16 24.69
C THR A 271 6.05 11.93 23.79
N PRO A 272 6.80 10.91 24.23
CA PRO A 272 7.02 9.67 23.48
C PRO A 272 5.69 9.09 23.02
N ARG A 273 5.65 8.58 21.78
CA ARG A 273 4.41 8.14 21.15
C ARG A 273 4.52 6.74 20.63
N THR A 274 3.39 6.05 20.57
CA THR A 274 3.30 4.77 19.91
C THR A 274 2.35 4.91 18.74
N ASN A 275 2.85 4.62 17.54
CA ASN A 275 1.98 4.44 16.39
C ASN A 275 1.90 2.96 16.10
N TYR A 276 0.70 2.51 15.77
CA TYR A 276 0.42 1.13 15.40
C TYR A 276 0.06 1.09 13.93
N ILE A 277 0.55 0.06 13.24
CA ILE A 277 0.14 -0.33 11.90
C ILE A 277 -0.47 -1.73 12.00
N ASP A 278 -1.62 -1.92 11.36
CA ASP A 278 -2.31 -3.21 11.29
C ASP A 278 -2.89 -3.46 9.89
N ASP A 279 -3.24 -4.72 9.62
CA ASP A 279 -3.96 -5.17 8.44
C ASP A 279 -3.36 -4.69 7.11
N VAL A 280 -2.03 -4.80 6.97
CA VAL A 280 -1.33 -4.35 5.77
C VAL A 280 -1.58 -5.33 4.64
N THR A 281 -2.31 -4.87 3.63
CA THR A 281 -2.60 -5.66 2.43
C THR A 281 -2.09 -4.92 1.21
N VAL A 282 -1.37 -5.62 0.34
CA VAL A 282 -1.03 -5.18 -1.02
C VAL A 282 -1.73 -6.11 -2.01
N THR A 283 -2.57 -5.56 -2.87
CA THR A 283 -3.30 -6.30 -3.90
C THR A 283 -2.94 -5.82 -5.28
N PHE A 284 -2.84 -6.77 -6.22
CA PHE A 284 -2.71 -6.55 -7.64
C PHE A 284 -4.02 -6.93 -8.33
N THR A 285 -4.50 -6.06 -9.20
CA THR A 285 -5.73 -6.26 -9.98
C THR A 285 -5.37 -6.28 -11.47
N PRO A 286 -5.29 -7.47 -12.09
CA PRO A 286 -5.02 -7.59 -13.52
C PRO A 286 -6.23 -7.11 -14.35
N ILE A 287 -6.03 -6.72 -15.61
CA ILE A 287 -7.18 -6.67 -16.54
C ILE A 287 -7.54 -8.12 -16.89
N PRO A 288 -8.81 -8.53 -16.84
CA PRO A 288 -9.21 -9.81 -17.41
C PRO A 288 -8.84 -9.87 -18.90
N GLU A 289 -8.01 -10.83 -19.28
CA GLU A 289 -7.59 -10.95 -20.67
C GLU A 289 -8.81 -11.07 -21.61
N PRO A 290 -8.80 -10.42 -22.80
CA PRO A 290 -9.82 -10.60 -23.82
C PRO A 290 -10.09 -12.09 -24.16
N SER A 291 -9.06 -12.93 -24.03
CA SER A 291 -9.12 -14.38 -24.21
C SER A 291 -10.09 -15.07 -23.22
N SER A 292 -10.18 -14.60 -21.98
CA SER A 292 -11.10 -15.13 -20.97
C SER A 292 -12.56 -14.85 -21.35
N TYR A 293 -12.83 -13.65 -21.88
CA TYR A 293 -14.15 -13.31 -22.41
C TYR A 293 -14.48 -14.10 -23.68
N ALA A 294 -13.51 -14.26 -24.58
CA ALA A 294 -13.68 -15.07 -25.79
C ALA A 294 -13.94 -16.55 -25.43
N THR A 295 -13.30 -17.07 -24.39
CA THR A 295 -13.48 -18.45 -23.92
C THR A 295 -14.84 -18.64 -23.26
N LEU A 296 -15.28 -17.72 -22.40
CA LEU A 296 -16.62 -17.76 -21.80
C LEU A 296 -17.72 -17.61 -22.85
N ALA A 297 -17.55 -16.69 -23.81
CA ALA A 297 -18.45 -16.55 -24.94
C ALA A 297 -18.47 -17.83 -25.81
N GLY A 298 -17.30 -18.42 -26.08
CA GLY A 298 -17.15 -19.67 -26.82
C GLY A 298 -17.86 -20.84 -26.13
N LEU A 299 -17.66 -21.00 -24.80
CA LEU A 299 -18.35 -22.00 -24.00
C LEU A 299 -19.88 -21.78 -23.97
N GLY A 300 -20.32 -20.51 -23.88
CA GLY A 300 -21.74 -20.16 -23.97
C GLY A 300 -22.36 -20.55 -25.31
N VAL A 301 -21.66 -20.31 -26.43
CA VAL A 301 -22.09 -20.72 -27.77
C VAL A 301 -22.15 -22.25 -27.89
N ILE A 302 -21.14 -22.96 -27.39
CA ILE A 302 -21.12 -24.43 -27.40
C ILE A 302 -22.29 -25.00 -26.58
N GLY A 303 -22.56 -24.44 -25.40
CA GLY A 303 -23.70 -24.82 -24.55
C GLY A 303 -25.06 -24.64 -25.25
N LEU A 304 -25.24 -23.50 -25.95
CA LEU A 304 -26.46 -23.25 -26.73
C LEU A 304 -26.63 -24.24 -27.90
N VAL A 305 -25.54 -24.55 -28.62
CA VAL A 305 -25.57 -25.55 -29.70
C VAL A 305 -25.92 -26.95 -29.16
N ALA A 306 -25.36 -27.34 -28.01
CA ALA A 306 -25.66 -28.61 -27.36
C ALA A 306 -27.13 -28.71 -26.93
N LEU A 307 -27.68 -27.65 -26.33
CA LEU A 307 -29.10 -27.59 -25.94
C LEU A 307 -30.04 -27.66 -27.15
N ARG A 308 -29.68 -26.99 -28.26
CA ARG A 308 -30.45 -27.06 -29.51
C ARG A 308 -30.48 -28.47 -30.08
N ARG A 309 -29.34 -29.18 -30.09
CA ARG A 309 -29.26 -30.56 -30.57
C ARG A 309 -30.12 -31.53 -29.74
N ARG A 310 -30.14 -31.39 -28.41
CA ARG A 310 -30.97 -32.23 -27.54
C ARG A 310 -32.46 -32.09 -27.81
N ARG A 311 -32.94 -30.86 -28.05
CA ARG A 311 -34.37 -30.60 -28.32
C ARG A 311 -34.84 -31.08 -29.69
N SER A 312 -33.94 -31.28 -30.65
CA SER A 312 -34.30 -31.82 -31.97
C SER A 312 -34.30 -33.36 -32.00
N ALA A 313 -33.77 -34.01 -30.98
CA ALA A 313 -33.70 -35.48 -30.87
C ALA A 313 -34.85 -36.10 -30.06
N THR A 314 -35.76 -35.26 -29.55
CA THR A 314 -37.02 -35.62 -28.86
C THR A 314 -38.18 -35.08 -29.66
#